data_AF-A0A1H1UIH1-F1
#
_entry.id   AF-A0A1H1UIH1-F1
#
_cell.length_a   1.000
_cell.length_b   1.000
_cell.length_c   1.000
_cell.angle_alpha   90.00
_cell.angle_beta   90.00
_cell.angle_gamma   90.00
#
_symmetry.space_group_name_H-M   'P 1'
#
loop_
_entity.id
_entity.type
_entity.pdbx_description
1 polymer ?
#
loop_
_entity_poly.entity_id
_entity_poly.type
_entity_poly.pdbx_seq_one_letter_code
_entity_poly.pdbx_strand_id
1 'polypeptide(L)'
;MSGNGPSQSWPSGGPIPPMAPGGDRPGEIPALPPALIAAPPGVDGTPLRQTPAPPTPIASSRRTVPRPAEGLGPAFRGAPAGTVQRIAAFTLDAAAVFLASAVVLVLTQSVLLAGLTVFELALFLWVLEARTGLTLGNAVLRLRSARADRPWSPGIGRQFVRGIVTGAGFLVAVGSWVVVASSAWDRGGRRQSWADRVAGTVVVAVPAKAAVEAPPAPAPGEAAPLAPPQVVPLVASPSVVDEDSQPTDARAASRRTETPEPAAPGSDRPLFTVAPAPAPQTGAEAPAPETGALLLIFDTGQRVQLALPVAANLGRGPVASAHDDRLIVVTDPDASVSKTHLRIEHSRGRTWVTDFGSTNGSDVRSDDGQTTELVAGERVLLDDADRVRMGNRSFTISLLLGTDSSAGERA
;
A
#
# COMPACT_ATOMS: atom_id res chain seq x y z
N MET A 1 3.21 -62.95 23.66
CA MET A 1 4.67 -62.75 23.53
C MET A 1 4.89 -61.26 23.72
N SER A 2 5.17 -60.83 24.97
CA SER A 2 6.53 -60.46 25.45
C SER A 2 7.01 -59.16 24.78
N GLY A 3 7.34 -58.05 25.44
CA GLY A 3 7.79 -57.71 26.81
C GLY A 3 8.71 -56.47 26.65
N ASN A 4 9.02 -55.58 27.59
CA ASN A 4 8.82 -55.46 29.04
C ASN A 4 8.62 -53.96 29.43
N GLY A 5 8.11 -53.68 30.64
CA GLY A 5 8.22 -52.36 31.30
C GLY A 5 9.55 -52.24 32.09
N PRO A 6 9.62 -51.54 33.25
CA PRO A 6 8.65 -50.68 33.97
C PRO A 6 9.08 -49.19 33.87
N SER A 7 8.73 -48.17 34.69
CA SER A 7 7.81 -47.90 35.84
C SER A 7 7.51 -46.37 35.82
N GLN A 8 6.46 -45.75 36.37
CA GLN A 8 5.50 -45.99 37.48
C GLN A 8 6.00 -45.72 38.92
N SER A 9 5.65 -44.54 39.46
CA SER A 9 5.10 -44.42 40.83
C SER A 9 4.15 -43.22 40.98
N TRP A 10 2.90 -43.55 41.28
CA TRP A 10 1.78 -42.68 41.70
C TRP A 10 1.77 -42.62 43.27
N PRO A 11 0.67 -42.32 44.01
CA PRO A 11 0.00 -41.02 44.18
C PRO A 11 -0.49 -40.66 45.62
N SER A 12 -1.11 -39.47 45.77
CA SER A 12 -2.31 -39.11 46.58
C SER A 12 -2.46 -39.43 48.10
N GLY A 13 -3.00 -38.46 48.86
CA GLY A 13 -3.75 -38.69 50.12
C GLY A 13 -3.83 -37.46 51.06
N GLY A 14 -5.05 -37.09 51.53
CA GLY A 14 -5.28 -36.08 52.62
C GLY A 14 -5.34 -36.72 54.02
N PRO A 15 -5.96 -36.13 55.09
CA PRO A 15 -6.81 -34.92 55.18
C PRO A 15 -6.49 -33.95 56.39
N ILE A 16 -7.45 -33.08 56.78
CA ILE A 16 -7.44 -31.94 57.76
C ILE A 16 -8.00 -32.39 59.16
N PRO A 17 -7.56 -31.93 60.39
CA PRO A 17 -8.08 -30.72 61.13
C PRO A 17 -7.12 -30.12 62.25
N PRO A 18 -7.55 -29.40 63.33
CA PRO A 18 -7.78 -27.93 63.39
C PRO A 18 -7.13 -27.19 64.63
N MET A 19 -7.58 -25.94 64.91
CA MET A 19 -7.61 -25.22 66.23
C MET A 19 -6.62 -24.05 66.49
N ALA A 20 -7.01 -23.11 67.38
CA ALA A 20 -6.40 -21.79 67.69
C ALA A 20 -6.10 -21.64 69.22
N PRO A 21 -6.14 -20.47 69.90
CA PRO A 21 -5.40 -19.18 69.78
C PRO A 21 -4.62 -18.77 71.10
N GLY A 22 -3.92 -17.62 71.13
CA GLY A 22 -3.44 -16.91 72.36
C GLY A 22 -1.97 -16.40 72.30
N GLY A 23 -1.57 -15.27 72.93
CA GLY A 23 -2.32 -14.29 73.75
C GLY A 23 -1.51 -13.01 74.15
N ASP A 24 -2.23 -12.06 74.79
CA ASP A 24 -1.87 -10.94 75.71
C ASP A 24 -0.66 -9.96 75.53
N ARG A 25 -0.99 -8.67 75.25
CA ARG A 25 -0.83 -7.41 76.06
C ARG A 25 0.55 -6.98 76.70
N PRO A 26 0.72 -5.73 77.21
CA PRO A 26 0.40 -4.37 76.69
C PRO A 26 1.58 -3.35 76.89
N GLY A 27 1.45 -2.07 76.50
CA GLY A 27 2.39 -1.00 76.92
C GLY A 27 2.13 0.40 76.32
N GLU A 28 2.14 1.45 77.14
CA GLU A 28 1.71 2.83 76.82
C GLU A 28 2.82 3.79 76.32
N ILE A 29 2.37 4.92 75.74
CA ILE A 29 3.17 6.06 75.24
C ILE A 29 3.23 7.17 76.32
N PRO A 30 4.33 7.93 76.41
CA PRO A 30 4.22 9.36 76.71
C PRO A 30 5.02 10.26 75.74
N ALA A 31 4.64 11.53 75.66
CA ALA A 31 5.13 12.52 74.68
C ALA A 31 6.14 13.55 75.26
N LEU A 32 6.87 14.18 74.31
CA LEU A 32 7.55 15.51 74.29
C LEU A 32 7.40 16.45 75.50
N PRO A 33 8.40 17.29 75.89
CA PRO A 33 8.92 18.40 75.06
C PRO A 33 10.40 18.84 75.39
N PRO A 34 10.87 20.11 75.15
CA PRO A 34 10.95 20.91 73.92
C PRO A 34 12.41 21.37 73.56
N ALA A 35 12.52 22.23 72.54
CA ALA A 35 13.74 22.77 71.92
C ALA A 35 14.72 23.57 72.81
N LEU A 36 15.98 23.70 72.34
CA LEU A 36 16.88 24.81 72.70
C LEU A 36 17.57 25.41 71.46
N ILE A 37 17.79 26.73 71.51
CA ILE A 37 18.28 27.61 70.45
C ILE A 37 19.80 27.79 70.54
N ALA A 38 20.52 27.79 69.41
CA ALA A 38 21.82 28.44 69.27
C ALA A 38 22.12 28.80 67.80
N ALA A 39 22.79 29.93 67.57
CA ALA A 39 23.10 30.52 66.26
C ALA A 39 24.57 30.25 65.84
N PRO A 40 25.00 30.59 64.60
CA PRO A 40 26.31 30.19 64.07
C PRO A 40 27.46 31.11 64.56
N PRO A 41 28.72 30.68 64.41
CA PRO A 41 29.55 31.29 63.37
C PRO A 41 30.59 30.33 62.75
N GLY A 42 31.41 30.83 61.83
CA GLY A 42 32.77 30.28 61.66
C GLY A 42 33.03 29.54 60.35
N VAL A 43 33.48 30.33 59.37
CA VAL A 43 34.28 29.92 58.20
C VAL A 43 35.29 28.83 58.55
N ASP A 44 35.34 27.75 57.76
CA ASP A 44 36.62 27.12 57.40
C ASP A 44 36.54 26.42 56.03
N GLY A 45 37.51 26.74 55.17
CA GLY A 45 37.50 26.34 53.77
C GLY A 45 38.02 24.93 53.55
N THR A 46 37.13 23.94 53.46
CA THR A 46 37.43 22.65 52.84
C THR A 46 36.32 22.26 51.85
N PRO A 47 36.65 21.77 50.64
CA PRO A 47 35.64 21.32 49.70
C PRO A 47 35.01 20.03 50.24
N LEU A 48 33.75 20.11 50.66
CA LEU A 48 32.95 18.93 50.94
C LEU A 48 32.98 18.03 49.72
N ARG A 49 33.42 16.78 49.89
CA ARG A 49 33.27 15.75 48.85
C ARG A 49 31.80 15.72 48.45
N GLN A 50 31.50 16.03 47.20
CA GLN A 50 30.19 15.75 46.63
C GLN A 50 30.04 14.23 46.61
N THR A 51 29.29 13.70 47.59
CA THR A 51 28.70 12.37 47.50
C THR A 51 27.92 12.32 46.19
N PRO A 52 28.14 11.33 45.31
CA PRO A 52 27.35 11.21 44.10
C PRO A 52 25.87 11.17 44.48
N ALA A 53 25.06 12.02 43.86
CA ALA A 53 23.61 11.91 44.03
C ALA A 53 23.19 10.48 43.65
N PRO A 54 22.25 9.84 44.38
CA PRO A 54 21.75 8.55 43.99
C PRO A 54 21.23 8.66 42.55
N PRO A 55 21.53 7.68 41.66
CA PRO A 55 21.12 7.79 40.28
C PRO A 55 19.61 7.90 40.23
N THR A 56 19.11 9.08 39.84
CA THR A 56 17.71 9.28 39.51
C THR A 56 17.33 8.15 38.58
N PRO A 57 16.23 7.40 38.84
CA PRO A 57 15.85 6.34 37.93
C PRO A 57 15.59 6.99 36.58
N ILE A 58 16.52 6.80 35.65
CA ILE A 58 16.32 7.16 34.26
C ILE A 58 15.20 6.24 33.84
N ALA A 59 13.97 6.78 33.89
CA ALA A 59 12.82 6.21 33.26
C ALA A 59 13.19 6.12 31.79
N SER A 60 13.73 4.97 31.41
CA SER A 60 13.90 4.54 30.04
C SER A 60 12.50 4.33 29.50
N SER A 61 11.83 5.45 29.24
CA SER A 61 11.03 5.65 28.05
C SER A 61 11.96 5.37 26.87
N ARG A 62 12.24 4.08 26.69
CA ARG A 62 12.80 3.48 25.49
C ARG A 62 11.70 3.75 24.46
N ARG A 63 11.71 4.98 23.92
CA ARG A 63 10.84 5.44 22.87
C ARG A 63 11.03 4.40 21.79
N THR A 64 10.04 3.51 21.65
CA THR A 64 10.11 2.40 20.72
C THR A 64 10.16 3.02 19.35
N VAL A 65 11.38 3.25 18.85
CA VAL A 65 11.64 3.59 17.47
C VAL A 65 10.89 2.52 16.69
N PRO A 66 9.87 2.88 15.88
CA PRO A 66 9.15 1.89 15.11
C PRO A 66 10.19 1.22 14.23
N ARG A 67 10.50 -0.05 14.50
CA ARG A 67 11.36 -0.82 13.58
C ARG A 67 10.68 -0.74 12.21
N PRO A 68 11.43 -0.46 11.13
CA PRO A 68 10.86 -0.52 9.78
C PRO A 68 10.15 -1.87 9.63
N ALA A 69 8.92 -1.85 9.11
CA ALA A 69 7.97 -2.94 9.26
C ALA A 69 8.52 -4.26 8.69
N GLU A 70 9.02 -5.13 9.58
CA GLU A 70 9.92 -6.26 9.32
C GLU A 70 9.25 -7.47 8.63
N GLY A 71 8.21 -7.23 7.83
CA GLY A 71 7.46 -8.24 7.08
C GLY A 71 6.63 -7.70 5.91
N LEU A 72 6.43 -6.38 5.78
CA LEU A 72 5.76 -5.76 4.62
C LEU A 72 6.83 -5.13 3.71
N GLY A 73 6.82 -5.48 2.42
CA GLY A 73 7.76 -4.93 1.45
C GLY A 73 7.58 -3.41 1.24
N PRO A 74 8.56 -2.73 0.62
CA PRO A 74 8.60 -1.26 0.49
C PRO A 74 7.41 -0.66 -0.30
N ALA A 75 6.61 -1.49 -0.98
CA ALA A 75 5.39 -1.08 -1.66
C ALA A 75 4.22 -0.74 -0.71
N PHE A 76 4.26 -1.15 0.57
CA PHE A 76 3.19 -0.91 1.53
C PHE A 76 3.48 0.32 2.41
N ARG A 77 2.57 1.29 2.43
CA ARG A 77 2.58 2.41 3.38
C ARG A 77 1.76 2.04 4.62
N GLY A 78 2.44 1.62 5.68
CA GLY A 78 1.82 1.31 6.97
C GLY A 78 2.47 0.12 7.68
N ALA A 79 1.89 -0.27 8.81
CA ALA A 79 2.31 -1.45 9.58
C ALA A 79 1.29 -2.59 9.43
N PRO A 80 1.68 -3.87 9.57
CA PRO A 80 0.73 -4.97 9.60
C PRO A 80 -0.23 -4.82 10.79
N ALA A 81 -1.54 -4.90 10.52
CA ALA A 81 -2.57 -4.64 11.53
C ALA A 81 -2.44 -5.55 12.75
N GLY A 82 -2.70 -5.01 13.94
CA GLY A 82 -2.69 -5.81 15.18
C GLY A 82 -3.85 -6.80 15.22
N THR A 83 -3.63 -7.98 15.80
CA THR A 83 -4.69 -9.01 15.91
C THR A 83 -5.93 -8.49 16.65
N VAL A 84 -5.76 -7.71 17.72
CA VAL A 84 -6.89 -7.07 18.43
C VAL A 84 -7.67 -6.13 17.51
N GLN A 85 -6.99 -5.33 16.68
CA GLN A 85 -7.64 -4.42 15.72
C GLN A 85 -8.41 -5.22 14.64
N ARG A 86 -7.84 -6.32 14.14
CA ARG A 86 -8.50 -7.22 13.17
C ARG A 86 -9.74 -7.89 13.77
N ILE A 87 -9.66 -8.40 15.00
CA ILE A 87 -10.80 -8.98 15.72
C ILE A 87 -11.89 -7.91 15.96
N ALA A 88 -11.50 -6.70 16.36
CA ALA A 88 -12.44 -5.60 16.57
C ALA A 88 -13.13 -5.15 15.26
N ALA A 89 -12.40 -5.03 14.15
CA ALA A 89 -12.99 -4.74 12.83
C ALA A 89 -14.01 -5.81 12.42
N PHE A 90 -13.61 -7.09 12.48
CA PHE A 90 -14.51 -8.21 12.16
C PHE A 90 -15.74 -8.27 13.06
N THR A 91 -15.59 -7.94 14.35
CA THR A 91 -16.70 -7.90 15.30
C THR A 91 -17.66 -6.74 15.02
N LEU A 92 -17.16 -5.57 14.57
CA LEU A 92 -18.01 -4.46 14.11
C LEU A 92 -18.80 -4.83 12.86
N ASP A 93 -18.16 -5.48 11.88
CA ASP A 93 -18.82 -5.96 10.66
C ASP A 93 -19.92 -6.98 11.00
N ALA A 94 -19.61 -7.99 11.82
CA ALA A 94 -20.57 -9.00 12.25
C ALA A 94 -21.72 -8.40 13.07
N ALA A 95 -21.44 -7.47 13.99
CA ALA A 95 -22.45 -6.79 14.80
C ALA A 95 -23.42 -5.96 13.95
N ALA A 96 -22.94 -5.28 12.90
CA ALA A 96 -23.80 -4.54 11.97
C ALA A 96 -24.76 -5.47 11.22
N VAL A 97 -24.28 -6.62 10.74
CA VAL A 97 -25.09 -7.64 10.05
C VAL A 97 -26.13 -8.25 11.00
N PHE A 98 -25.72 -8.65 12.21
CA PHE A 98 -26.64 -9.21 13.19
C PHE A 98 -27.68 -8.21 13.70
N LEU A 99 -27.32 -6.93 13.88
CA LEU A 99 -28.26 -5.89 14.28
C LEU A 99 -29.31 -5.65 13.19
N ALA A 100 -28.91 -5.54 11.93
CA ALA A 100 -29.84 -5.38 10.81
C ALA A 100 -30.77 -6.59 10.67
N SER A 101 -30.23 -7.82 10.75
CA SER A 101 -31.02 -9.05 10.72
C SER A 101 -31.99 -9.15 11.91
N ALA A 102 -31.57 -8.75 13.12
CA ALA A 102 -32.43 -8.72 14.30
C ALA A 102 -33.57 -7.70 14.17
N VAL A 103 -33.32 -6.52 13.58
CA VAL A 103 -34.37 -5.53 13.27
C VAL A 103 -35.38 -6.12 12.28
N VAL A 104 -34.92 -6.77 11.20
CA VAL A 104 -35.80 -7.45 10.25
C VAL A 104 -36.59 -8.58 10.93
N LEU A 105 -35.95 -9.38 11.79
CA LEU A 105 -36.63 -10.44 12.54
C LEU A 105 -37.72 -9.89 13.47
N VAL A 106 -37.44 -8.81 14.22
CA VAL A 106 -38.41 -8.20 15.13
C VAL A 106 -39.59 -7.57 14.37
N LEU A 107 -39.32 -6.89 13.25
CA LEU A 107 -40.37 -6.21 12.48
C LEU A 107 -41.23 -7.17 11.64
N THR A 108 -40.64 -8.26 11.12
CA THR A 108 -41.33 -9.19 10.20
C THR A 108 -41.76 -10.51 10.85
N GLN A 109 -41.21 -10.84 12.03
CA GLN A 109 -41.32 -12.15 12.69
C GLN A 109 -40.90 -13.35 11.79
N SER A 110 -40.15 -13.09 10.71
CA SER A 110 -39.77 -14.09 9.71
C SER A 110 -38.28 -14.40 9.75
N VAL A 111 -37.96 -15.64 10.16
CA VAL A 111 -36.59 -16.18 10.15
C VAL A 111 -36.01 -16.23 8.73
N LEU A 112 -36.85 -16.46 7.71
CA LEU A 112 -36.41 -16.48 6.31
C LEU A 112 -35.94 -15.10 5.83
N LEU A 113 -36.70 -14.03 6.14
CA LEU A 113 -36.30 -12.66 5.78
C LEU A 113 -35.06 -12.22 6.56
N ALA A 114 -35.01 -12.52 7.86
CA ALA A 114 -33.84 -12.24 8.69
C ALA A 114 -32.58 -12.95 8.18
N GLY A 115 -32.69 -14.22 7.75
CA GLY A 115 -31.59 -15.00 7.15
C GLY A 115 -31.17 -14.47 5.78
N LEU A 116 -32.12 -14.07 4.93
CA LEU A 116 -31.85 -13.42 3.65
C LEU A 116 -31.08 -12.10 3.86
N THR A 117 -31.47 -11.29 4.84
CA THR A 117 -30.75 -10.06 5.22
C THR A 117 -29.30 -10.34 5.64
N VAL A 118 -29.03 -11.42 6.38
CA VAL A 118 -27.65 -11.82 6.70
C VAL A 118 -26.87 -12.15 5.43
N PHE A 119 -27.46 -12.93 4.52
CA PHE A 119 -26.83 -13.33 3.27
C PHE A 119 -26.52 -12.12 2.37
N GLU A 120 -27.50 -11.23 2.16
CA GLU A 120 -27.37 -10.04 1.33
C GLU A 120 -26.31 -9.07 1.89
N LEU A 121 -26.33 -8.79 3.19
CA LEU A 121 -25.34 -7.90 3.81
C LEU A 121 -23.93 -8.52 3.85
N ALA A 122 -23.82 -9.83 4.09
CA ALA A 122 -22.54 -10.53 4.03
C ALA A 122 -21.98 -10.51 2.59
N LEU A 123 -22.82 -10.75 1.58
CA LEU A 123 -22.44 -10.66 0.17
C LEU A 123 -22.03 -9.23 -0.22
N PHE A 124 -22.80 -8.23 0.22
CA PHE A 124 -22.50 -6.82 -0.02
C PHE A 124 -21.15 -6.41 0.57
N LEU A 125 -20.90 -6.70 1.86
CA LEU A 125 -19.62 -6.41 2.51
C LEU A 125 -18.46 -7.17 1.86
N TRP A 126 -18.69 -8.42 1.42
CA TRP A 126 -17.72 -9.22 0.70
C TRP A 126 -17.36 -8.62 -0.67
N VAL A 127 -18.33 -8.16 -1.46
CA VAL A 127 -18.09 -7.46 -2.75
C VAL A 127 -17.40 -6.11 -2.52
N LEU A 128 -17.83 -5.35 -1.51
CA LEU A 128 -17.26 -4.07 -1.14
C LEU A 128 -15.77 -4.21 -0.81
N GLU A 129 -15.42 -5.20 0.01
CA GLU A 129 -14.03 -5.46 0.39
C GLU A 129 -13.22 -6.02 -0.79
N ALA A 130 -13.78 -6.89 -1.63
CA ALA A 130 -13.11 -7.39 -2.83
C ALA A 130 -12.64 -6.24 -3.75
N ARG A 131 -13.49 -5.22 -3.92
CA ARG A 131 -13.26 -4.07 -4.81
C ARG A 131 -12.41 -2.97 -4.17
N THR A 132 -12.67 -2.62 -2.91
CA THR A 132 -12.07 -1.42 -2.25
C THR A 132 -10.93 -1.76 -1.27
N GLY A 133 -10.92 -2.97 -0.73
CA GLY A 133 -10.11 -3.35 0.43
C GLY A 133 -10.67 -2.85 1.77
N LEU A 134 -11.91 -2.35 1.81
CA LEU A 134 -12.56 -1.81 3.01
C LEU A 134 -13.82 -2.61 3.36
N THR A 135 -14.04 -2.77 4.67
CA THR A 135 -15.31 -3.13 5.31
C THR A 135 -15.72 -1.99 6.24
N LEU A 136 -16.89 -2.07 6.87
CA LEU A 136 -17.34 -1.05 7.83
C LEU A 136 -16.38 -0.97 9.02
N GLY A 137 -16.07 -2.11 9.64
CA GLY A 137 -15.14 -2.21 10.76
C GLY A 137 -13.71 -1.83 10.40
N ASN A 138 -13.24 -2.21 9.21
CA ASN A 138 -11.93 -1.80 8.71
C ASN A 138 -11.85 -0.28 8.50
N ALA A 139 -12.88 0.34 7.91
CA ALA A 139 -12.92 1.79 7.73
C ALA A 139 -12.89 2.55 9.06
N VAL A 140 -13.68 2.11 10.05
CA VAL A 140 -13.70 2.67 11.42
C VAL A 140 -12.33 2.58 12.08
N LEU A 141 -11.65 1.43 11.97
CA LEU A 141 -10.34 1.20 12.60
C LEU A 141 -9.13 1.59 11.73
N ARG A 142 -9.36 2.28 10.60
CA ARG A 142 -8.34 2.69 9.62
C ARG A 142 -7.46 1.52 9.12
N LEU A 143 -8.05 0.36 9.00
CA LEU A 143 -7.46 -0.82 8.40
C LEU A 143 -7.82 -0.90 6.91
N ARG A 144 -6.97 -1.51 6.11
CA ARG A 144 -7.26 -1.84 4.72
C ARG A 144 -6.74 -3.23 4.37
N SER A 145 -7.62 -4.07 3.84
CA SER A 145 -7.27 -5.34 3.22
C SER A 145 -6.63 -5.08 1.85
N ALA A 146 -5.47 -5.67 1.61
CA ALA A 146 -4.75 -5.64 0.35
C ALA A 146 -4.27 -7.04 -0.04
N ARG A 147 -3.77 -7.21 -1.26
CA ARG A 147 -3.03 -8.44 -1.62
C ARG A 147 -1.67 -8.47 -0.91
N ALA A 148 -1.11 -9.66 -0.70
CA ALA A 148 0.17 -9.82 0.00
C ALA A 148 1.39 -9.48 -0.89
N ASP A 149 1.25 -9.58 -2.21
CA ASP A 149 2.28 -9.25 -3.20
C ASP A 149 2.35 -7.74 -3.50
N ARG A 150 1.20 -7.06 -3.54
CA ARG A 150 1.06 -5.70 -4.08
C ARG A 150 -0.02 -4.91 -3.32
N PRO A 151 0.10 -3.57 -3.18
CA PRO A 151 -0.81 -2.71 -2.41
C PRO A 151 -2.17 -2.42 -3.10
N TRP A 152 -2.71 -3.41 -3.82
CA TRP A 152 -4.00 -3.35 -4.50
C TRP A 152 -5.09 -4.04 -3.68
N SER A 153 -6.36 -3.74 -3.99
CA SER A 153 -7.52 -4.42 -3.40
C SER A 153 -7.43 -5.94 -3.62
N PRO A 154 -7.97 -6.77 -2.70
CA PRO A 154 -7.87 -8.24 -2.79
C PRO A 154 -8.29 -8.81 -4.16
N GLY A 155 -9.37 -8.28 -4.73
CA GLY A 155 -10.02 -8.83 -5.92
C GLY A 155 -10.91 -10.02 -5.59
N ILE A 156 -11.86 -10.30 -6.48
CA ILE A 156 -12.97 -11.24 -6.25
C ILE A 156 -12.48 -12.66 -5.91
N GLY A 157 -11.56 -13.22 -6.71
CA GLY A 157 -11.08 -14.61 -6.50
C GLY A 157 -10.37 -14.84 -5.16
N ARG A 158 -9.49 -13.93 -4.73
CA ARG A 158 -8.81 -14.05 -3.42
C ARG A 158 -9.80 -13.86 -2.27
N GLN A 159 -10.71 -12.90 -2.40
CA GLN A 159 -11.75 -12.63 -1.41
C GLN A 159 -12.77 -13.79 -1.33
N PHE A 160 -13.02 -14.53 -2.41
CA PHE A 160 -13.83 -15.76 -2.41
C PHE A 160 -13.21 -16.84 -1.50
N VAL A 161 -11.94 -17.17 -1.73
CA VAL A 161 -11.19 -18.13 -0.90
C VAL A 161 -11.17 -17.69 0.57
N ARG A 162 -10.93 -16.40 0.84
CA ARG A 162 -10.96 -15.83 2.19
C ARG A 162 -12.35 -15.93 2.84
N GLY A 163 -13.39 -15.68 2.04
CA GLY A 163 -14.79 -15.75 2.43
C GLY A 163 -15.22 -17.16 2.83
N ILE A 164 -14.81 -18.19 2.06
CA ILE A 164 -15.07 -19.60 2.42
C ILE A 164 -14.41 -19.96 3.75
N VAL A 165 -13.11 -19.69 3.93
CA VAL A 165 -12.39 -20.08 5.15
C VAL A 165 -12.93 -19.34 6.39
N THR A 166 -13.32 -18.07 6.24
CA THR A 166 -13.91 -17.29 7.35
C THR A 166 -15.36 -17.68 7.61
N GLY A 167 -16.13 -17.94 6.55
CA GLY A 167 -17.54 -18.34 6.59
C GLY A 167 -17.76 -19.73 7.19
N ALA A 168 -16.90 -20.69 6.84
CA ALA A 168 -16.88 -22.02 7.48
C ALA A 168 -16.67 -21.96 8.99
N GLY A 169 -16.00 -20.90 9.50
CA GLY A 169 -15.86 -20.65 10.93
C GLY A 169 -17.20 -20.44 11.67
N PHE A 170 -18.24 -19.91 10.99
CA PHE A 170 -19.54 -19.67 11.60
C PHE A 170 -20.33 -20.97 11.84
N LEU A 171 -19.98 -22.06 11.13
CA LEU A 171 -20.56 -23.39 11.36
C LEU A 171 -20.25 -23.92 12.78
N VAL A 172 -19.21 -23.39 13.43
CA VAL A 172 -18.81 -23.71 14.80
C VAL A 172 -18.98 -22.47 15.72
N ALA A 173 -20.01 -21.66 15.43
CA ALA A 173 -20.37 -20.41 16.10
C ALA A 173 -19.23 -19.37 16.18
N VAL A 174 -18.35 -19.49 17.18
CA VAL A 174 -17.22 -18.56 17.44
C VAL A 174 -16.02 -18.86 16.53
N GLY A 175 -16.06 -19.95 15.74
CA GLY A 175 -14.96 -20.37 14.87
C GLY A 175 -14.42 -19.29 13.93
N SER A 176 -15.25 -18.36 13.44
CA SER A 176 -14.79 -17.24 12.60
C SER A 176 -13.87 -16.27 13.36
N TRP A 177 -14.13 -16.02 14.64
CA TRP A 177 -13.23 -15.23 15.49
C TRP A 177 -11.92 -15.95 15.74
N VAL A 178 -11.93 -17.29 15.87
CA VAL A 178 -10.70 -18.10 15.95
C VAL A 178 -9.90 -18.00 14.64
N VAL A 179 -10.56 -18.07 13.48
CA VAL A 179 -9.91 -17.87 12.17
C VAL A 179 -9.27 -16.48 12.09
N VAL A 180 -9.92 -15.40 12.54
CA VAL A 180 -9.30 -14.05 12.55
C VAL A 180 -8.19 -13.93 13.60
N ALA A 181 -8.39 -14.49 14.80
CA ALA A 181 -7.42 -14.48 15.90
C ALA A 181 -6.15 -15.30 15.59
N SER A 182 -6.21 -16.25 14.67
CA SER A 182 -5.04 -17.02 14.19
C SER A 182 -3.88 -16.14 13.71
N SER A 183 -4.14 -14.87 13.35
CA SER A 183 -3.12 -13.86 13.05
C SER A 183 -2.13 -13.60 14.18
N ALA A 184 -2.48 -13.90 15.45
CA ALA A 184 -1.55 -13.82 16.58
C ALA A 184 -0.47 -14.91 16.56
N TRP A 185 -0.75 -16.05 15.94
CA TRP A 185 0.20 -17.17 15.79
C TRP A 185 1.06 -17.04 14.52
N ASP A 186 0.89 -16.00 13.71
CA ASP A 186 1.69 -15.77 12.51
C ASP A 186 3.07 -15.19 12.85
N ARG A 187 4.07 -16.07 12.95
CA ARG A 187 5.47 -15.70 13.18
C ARG A 187 6.13 -15.00 11.98
N GLY A 188 5.51 -15.00 10.80
CA GLY A 188 6.07 -14.48 9.55
C GLY A 188 6.06 -12.95 9.38
N GLY A 189 6.00 -12.18 10.47
CA GLY A 189 6.03 -10.70 10.47
C GLY A 189 4.81 -9.98 9.89
N ARG A 190 4.02 -10.63 9.02
CA ARG A 190 2.86 -10.04 8.31
C ARG A 190 1.53 -10.08 9.07
N ARG A 191 1.44 -10.84 10.17
CA ARG A 191 0.21 -10.99 10.99
C ARG A 191 -0.99 -11.42 10.14
N GLN A 192 -0.80 -12.42 9.30
CA GLN A 192 -1.84 -12.98 8.42
C GLN A 192 -2.68 -14.01 9.20
N SER A 193 -4.01 -13.87 9.13
CA SER A 193 -4.92 -14.94 9.57
C SER A 193 -4.78 -16.18 8.66
N TRP A 194 -5.29 -17.33 9.07
CA TRP A 194 -5.36 -18.53 8.21
C TRP A 194 -6.12 -18.23 6.92
N ALA A 195 -7.26 -17.54 6.98
CA ALA A 195 -7.99 -17.11 5.80
C ALA A 195 -7.15 -16.18 4.90
N ASP A 196 -6.47 -15.19 5.48
CA ASP A 196 -5.58 -14.30 4.71
C ASP A 196 -4.41 -15.05 4.06
N ARG A 197 -3.82 -16.02 4.77
CA ARG A 197 -2.67 -16.79 4.30
C ARG A 197 -3.05 -17.68 3.11
N VAL A 198 -4.20 -18.34 3.17
CA VAL A 198 -4.73 -19.16 2.07
C VAL A 198 -5.17 -18.29 0.89
N ALA A 199 -5.75 -17.10 1.14
CA ALA A 199 -6.15 -16.17 0.09
C ALA A 199 -4.99 -15.36 -0.54
N GLY A 200 -3.83 -15.29 0.12
CA GLY A 200 -2.72 -14.41 -0.28
C GLY A 200 -3.03 -12.91 -0.05
N THR A 201 -3.70 -12.57 1.04
CA THR A 201 -4.05 -11.19 1.43
C THR A 201 -3.33 -10.75 2.70
N VAL A 202 -3.34 -9.45 2.99
CA VAL A 202 -2.80 -8.88 4.22
C VAL A 202 -3.60 -7.64 4.62
N VAL A 203 -3.81 -7.42 5.92
CA VAL A 203 -4.48 -6.23 6.43
C VAL A 203 -3.44 -5.26 6.98
N VAL A 204 -3.42 -4.04 6.45
CA VAL A 204 -2.46 -2.98 6.78
C VAL A 204 -3.18 -1.89 7.56
N ALA A 205 -2.57 -1.40 8.64
CA ALA A 205 -3.05 -0.22 9.36
C ALA A 205 -2.54 1.05 8.65
N VAL A 206 -3.47 1.90 8.20
CA VAL A 206 -3.17 3.13 7.48
C VAL A 206 -2.97 4.27 8.49
N PRO A 207 -1.79 4.93 8.53
CA PRO A 207 -1.58 6.06 9.42
C PRO A 207 -2.49 7.25 9.06
N ALA A 208 -2.94 7.99 10.07
CA ALA A 208 -3.76 9.19 9.87
C ALA A 208 -3.00 10.26 9.06
N LYS A 209 -3.70 11.03 8.21
CA LYS A 209 -3.08 12.06 7.34
C LYS A 209 -2.12 12.99 8.10
N ALA A 210 -2.49 13.42 9.30
CA ALA A 210 -1.66 14.28 10.17
C ALA A 210 -0.28 13.68 10.54
N ALA A 211 -0.14 12.35 10.55
CA ALA A 211 1.14 11.66 10.76
C ALA A 211 1.96 11.46 9.48
N VAL A 212 1.37 11.74 8.31
CA VAL A 212 2.02 11.67 6.98
C VAL A 212 2.49 13.07 6.53
N GLU A 213 1.80 14.11 6.99
CA GLU A 213 2.04 15.52 6.65
C GLU A 213 2.96 16.23 7.65
N ALA A 214 3.29 15.59 8.78
CA ALA A 214 4.38 16.00 9.64
C ALA A 214 5.72 15.83 8.89
N PRO A 215 6.53 16.89 8.71
CA PRO A 215 7.89 16.74 8.20
C PRO A 215 8.66 15.74 9.07
N PRO A 216 9.61 14.97 8.50
CA PRO A 216 10.51 14.19 9.34
C PRO A 216 11.23 15.18 10.25
N ALA A 217 10.90 15.14 11.55
CA ALA A 217 11.61 15.93 12.54
C ALA A 217 13.10 15.60 12.39
N PRO A 218 13.98 16.61 12.26
CA PRO A 218 15.41 16.35 12.10
C PRO A 218 15.83 15.41 13.23
N ALA A 219 16.54 14.34 12.87
CA ALA A 219 17.18 13.50 13.87
C ALA A 219 17.99 14.43 14.79
N PRO A 220 18.01 14.19 16.11
CA PRO A 220 18.86 14.94 17.02
C PRO A 220 20.33 14.60 16.69
N GLY A 221 20.86 15.28 15.67
CA GLY A 221 22.27 15.29 15.35
C GLY A 221 23.02 15.88 16.54
N GLU A 222 24.21 15.36 16.77
CA GLU A 222 25.08 15.80 17.87
C GLU A 222 25.21 17.31 17.84
N ALA A 223 24.95 17.94 18.99
CA ALA A 223 25.18 19.35 19.18
C ALA A 223 26.70 19.60 19.12
N ALA A 224 27.20 19.95 17.93
CA ALA A 224 28.54 20.47 17.77
C ALA A 224 28.73 21.68 18.71
N PRO A 225 29.84 21.77 19.48
CA PRO A 225 30.01 22.84 20.45
C PRO A 225 29.94 24.23 19.79
N LEU A 226 29.11 25.11 20.36
CA LEU A 226 28.98 26.50 19.94
C LEU A 226 30.33 27.22 20.10
N ALA A 227 30.94 27.62 18.98
CA ALA A 227 32.02 28.59 19.00
C ALA A 227 31.47 29.97 19.43
N PRO A 228 32.19 30.75 20.26
CA PRO A 228 31.70 32.03 20.75
C PRO A 228 31.59 33.07 19.62
N PRO A 229 30.62 34.01 19.71
CA PRO A 229 30.35 34.96 18.64
C PRO A 229 31.48 35.97 18.46
N GLN A 230 31.99 36.09 17.23
CA GLN A 230 32.90 37.18 16.88
C GLN A 230 32.10 38.42 16.49
N VAL A 231 32.34 39.53 17.19
CA VAL A 231 31.69 40.81 16.94
C VAL A 231 32.40 41.51 15.78
N VAL A 232 31.71 41.64 14.64
CA VAL A 232 32.16 42.45 13.51
C VAL A 232 31.57 43.87 13.64
N PRO A 233 32.36 44.95 13.63
CA PRO A 233 31.84 46.31 13.72
C PRO A 233 31.00 46.68 12.49
N LEU A 234 29.80 47.20 12.73
CA LEU A 234 28.92 47.75 11.70
C LEU A 234 29.45 49.11 11.22
N VAL A 235 29.99 49.15 10.00
CA VAL A 235 30.28 50.43 9.31
C VAL A 235 29.15 50.72 8.35
N ALA A 236 28.44 51.83 8.58
CA ALA A 236 27.35 52.29 7.73
C ALA A 236 27.86 53.22 6.62
N SER A 237 27.32 53.07 5.41
CA SER A 237 27.19 54.13 4.40
C SER A 237 26.15 53.73 3.35
N PRO A 238 25.51 54.70 2.65
CA PRO A 238 24.07 54.60 2.42
C PRO A 238 23.65 54.10 1.04
N SER A 239 22.34 53.85 0.96
CA SER A 239 21.58 53.50 -0.23
C SER A 239 21.74 54.49 -1.38
N VAL A 240 21.86 53.94 -2.60
CA VAL A 240 21.34 54.57 -3.82
C VAL A 240 20.24 53.64 -4.33
N VAL A 241 19.04 54.18 -4.43
CA VAL A 241 17.94 53.57 -5.19
C VAL A 241 18.18 53.94 -6.64
N ASP A 242 18.15 52.96 -7.53
CA ASP A 242 17.82 53.23 -8.92
C ASP A 242 16.77 52.23 -9.39
N GLU A 243 15.77 52.75 -10.07
CA GLU A 243 14.51 52.09 -10.39
C GLU A 243 14.36 52.15 -11.90
N ASP A 244 14.58 51.03 -12.59
CA ASP A 244 14.28 50.96 -14.02
C ASP A 244 13.73 49.60 -14.47
N SER A 245 12.91 49.65 -15.51
CA SER A 245 11.85 48.66 -15.75
C SER A 245 12.15 47.71 -16.90
N GLN A 246 11.75 46.43 -16.77
CA GLN A 246 10.77 45.72 -17.65
C GLN A 246 10.88 44.17 -17.56
N PRO A 247 9.79 43.43 -17.90
CA PRO A 247 9.69 41.98 -17.67
C PRO A 247 10.03 41.14 -18.92
N THR A 248 10.35 39.85 -18.74
CA THR A 248 10.36 38.85 -19.83
C THR A 248 10.15 37.43 -19.29
N ASP A 249 9.26 36.68 -19.94
CA ASP A 249 9.05 35.23 -19.74
C ASP A 249 10.25 34.40 -20.23
N ALA A 250 10.63 33.33 -19.51
CA ALA A 250 10.88 31.98 -20.08
C ALA A 250 11.52 30.97 -19.10
N ARG A 251 10.78 29.89 -18.83
CA ARG A 251 11.20 28.48 -19.06
C ARG A 251 12.69 28.08 -18.91
N ALA A 252 13.04 27.42 -17.78
CA ALA A 252 13.86 26.19 -17.68
C ALA A 252 13.88 25.73 -16.20
N ALA A 253 13.59 24.49 -15.81
CA ALA A 253 14.28 23.24 -16.15
C ALA A 253 15.77 23.22 -15.72
N SER A 254 16.04 23.05 -14.42
CA SER A 254 17.39 22.75 -13.90
C SER A 254 17.51 21.29 -13.51
N ARG A 255 18.46 20.59 -14.13
CA ARG A 255 18.79 19.18 -13.82
C ARG A 255 19.55 19.07 -12.50
N ARG A 256 19.42 17.88 -11.91
CA ARG A 256 20.35 17.32 -10.92
C ARG A 256 21.76 17.25 -11.52
N THR A 257 22.75 17.78 -10.81
CA THR A 257 24.17 17.57 -11.09
C THR A 257 24.66 16.43 -10.20
N GLU A 258 25.14 15.34 -10.78
CA GLU A 258 25.96 14.34 -10.09
C GLU A 258 27.24 14.11 -10.93
N THR A 259 28.38 14.23 -10.24
CA THR A 259 29.72 14.08 -10.80
C THR A 259 30.11 12.60 -10.83
N PRO A 260 30.68 12.06 -11.93
CA PRO A 260 31.26 10.72 -11.95
C PRO A 260 32.74 10.73 -11.55
N GLU A 261 33.15 9.76 -10.72
CA GLU A 261 34.56 9.45 -10.44
C GLU A 261 34.94 8.10 -11.10
N PRO A 262 36.15 7.92 -11.67
CA PRO A 262 36.40 6.89 -12.68
C PRO A 262 37.08 5.62 -12.15
N ALA A 263 36.82 4.47 -12.81
CA ALA A 263 37.66 3.29 -12.73
C ALA A 263 37.62 2.46 -14.03
N ALA A 264 38.80 2.16 -14.57
CA ALA A 264 39.07 1.22 -15.67
C ALA A 264 40.58 0.89 -15.64
N PRO A 265 41.09 -0.13 -16.36
CA PRO A 265 40.42 -1.30 -16.95
C PRO A 265 41.05 -2.64 -16.47
N GLY A 266 40.44 -3.77 -16.86
CA GLY A 266 41.04 -5.11 -16.70
C GLY A 266 40.41 -6.10 -17.67
N SER A 267 41.19 -6.59 -18.64
CA SER A 267 40.69 -7.29 -19.83
C SER A 267 41.36 -8.64 -20.05
N ASP A 268 40.57 -9.69 -20.24
CA ASP A 268 40.79 -10.83 -21.15
C ASP A 268 39.67 -11.86 -20.93
N ARG A 269 39.17 -12.66 -21.89
CA ARG A 269 39.02 -12.66 -23.36
C ARG A 269 38.18 -13.94 -23.66
N PRO A 270 37.63 -14.16 -24.86
CA PRO A 270 36.46 -15.03 -25.04
C PRO A 270 36.74 -16.38 -25.73
N LEU A 271 35.72 -17.25 -25.72
CA LEU A 271 35.49 -18.30 -26.72
C LEU A 271 34.00 -18.15 -27.12
N PHE A 272 33.61 -17.82 -28.35
CA PHE A 272 34.06 -18.35 -29.64
C PHE A 272 33.99 -17.30 -30.76
N THR A 273 34.77 -17.53 -31.82
CA THR A 273 34.94 -16.63 -32.97
C THR A 273 34.21 -17.17 -34.19
N VAL A 274 33.47 -16.31 -34.91
CA VAL A 274 33.27 -16.43 -36.36
C VAL A 274 33.63 -15.08 -36.99
N ALA A 275 34.47 -15.13 -38.03
CA ALA A 275 35.04 -13.96 -38.71
C ALA A 275 34.12 -13.46 -39.87
N PRO A 276 34.35 -12.26 -40.44
CA PRO A 276 33.30 -11.47 -41.07
C PRO A 276 33.25 -11.50 -42.61
N ALA A 277 32.05 -11.28 -43.18
CA ALA A 277 31.73 -10.36 -44.29
C ALA A 277 30.36 -10.70 -44.94
N PRO A 278 29.68 -9.77 -45.63
CA PRO A 278 29.72 -8.30 -45.55
C PRO A 278 28.42 -7.75 -44.90
N ALA A 279 28.40 -6.46 -44.57
CA ALA A 279 27.19 -5.78 -44.11
C ALA A 279 26.28 -5.39 -45.30
N PRO A 280 24.98 -5.74 -45.30
CA PRO A 280 23.97 -4.93 -45.95
C PRO A 280 23.74 -3.69 -45.06
N GLN A 281 24.19 -2.53 -45.52
CA GLN A 281 23.67 -1.27 -45.03
C GLN A 281 22.27 -1.08 -45.59
N THR A 282 21.25 -1.66 -44.95
CA THR A 282 19.86 -1.24 -45.15
C THR A 282 19.57 -0.18 -44.09
N GLY A 283 19.29 1.04 -44.52
CA GLY A 283 19.39 2.21 -43.67
C GLY A 283 18.41 2.24 -42.50
N ALA A 284 18.62 3.22 -41.62
CA ALA A 284 17.54 3.80 -40.85
C ALA A 284 16.59 4.53 -41.82
N GLU A 285 15.78 3.74 -42.53
CA GLU A 285 14.74 4.24 -43.41
C GLU A 285 13.69 4.91 -42.52
N ALA A 286 13.57 6.24 -42.67
CA ALA A 286 12.49 6.98 -42.05
C ALA A 286 11.18 6.31 -42.50
N PRO A 287 10.27 5.93 -41.58
CA PRO A 287 9.08 5.19 -41.95
C PRO A 287 8.31 6.00 -42.99
N ALA A 288 7.98 5.35 -44.12
CA ALA A 288 7.11 5.92 -45.12
C ALA A 288 5.82 6.43 -44.44
N PRO A 289 5.24 7.55 -44.89
CA PRO A 289 4.01 8.06 -44.31
C PRO A 289 2.90 7.01 -44.48
N GLU A 290 2.54 6.33 -43.39
CA GLU A 290 1.35 5.50 -43.31
C GLU A 290 0.14 6.45 -43.38
N THR A 291 -0.26 6.84 -44.59
CA THR A 291 -1.32 7.81 -44.82
C THR A 291 -2.67 7.18 -44.46
N GLY A 292 -3.07 7.34 -43.21
CA GLY A 292 -4.30 6.81 -42.65
C GLY A 292 -4.49 7.24 -41.21
N ALA A 293 -5.61 6.79 -40.63
CA ALA A 293 -5.91 7.04 -39.23
C ALA A 293 -6.55 5.83 -38.55
N LEU A 294 -6.12 5.53 -37.32
CA LEU A 294 -6.80 4.59 -36.46
C LEU A 294 -8.00 5.28 -35.79
N LEU A 295 -9.21 4.79 -36.06
CA LEU A 295 -10.43 5.24 -35.39
C LEU A 295 -10.75 4.30 -34.23
N LEU A 296 -10.92 4.86 -33.04
CA LEU A 296 -11.39 4.17 -31.84
C LEU A 296 -12.81 4.62 -31.56
N ILE A 297 -13.75 3.68 -31.50
CA ILE A 297 -15.17 3.94 -31.19
C ILE A 297 -15.49 3.26 -29.86
N PHE A 298 -15.67 4.07 -28.81
CA PHE A 298 -16.03 3.60 -27.47
C PHE A 298 -17.54 3.37 -27.35
N ASP A 299 -17.93 2.44 -26.47
CA ASP A 299 -19.33 2.15 -26.11
C ASP A 299 -20.12 3.36 -25.59
N THR A 300 -19.44 4.35 -25.01
CA THR A 300 -20.01 5.64 -24.59
C THR A 300 -20.37 6.57 -25.76
N GLY A 301 -20.06 6.18 -27.01
CA GLY A 301 -20.17 7.03 -28.20
C GLY A 301 -18.99 7.99 -28.39
N GLN A 302 -18.04 8.03 -27.45
CA GLN A 302 -16.78 8.74 -27.64
C GLN A 302 -16.03 8.16 -28.86
N ARG A 303 -15.55 9.04 -29.74
CA ARG A 303 -14.77 8.67 -30.93
C ARG A 303 -13.44 9.40 -30.92
N VAL A 304 -12.35 8.69 -31.22
CA VAL A 304 -10.99 9.26 -31.24
C VAL A 304 -10.29 8.78 -32.50
N GLN A 305 -9.85 9.72 -33.34
CA GLN A 305 -9.10 9.46 -34.56
C GLN A 305 -7.63 9.81 -34.34
N LEU A 306 -6.73 8.91 -34.73
CA LEU A 306 -5.28 9.03 -34.54
C LEU A 306 -4.57 8.88 -35.88
N ALA A 307 -3.84 9.91 -36.32
CA ALA A 307 -3.01 9.82 -37.52
C ALA A 307 -1.88 8.79 -37.32
N LEU A 308 -1.56 8.02 -38.37
CA LEU A 308 -0.57 6.96 -38.33
C LEU A 308 0.84 7.45 -38.75
N PRO A 309 1.92 6.78 -38.30
CA PRO A 309 1.97 5.78 -37.23
C PRO A 309 1.71 6.43 -35.86
N VAL A 310 1.16 5.67 -34.90
CA VAL A 310 0.81 6.20 -33.57
C VAL A 310 1.21 5.27 -32.44
N ALA A 311 1.68 5.86 -31.34
CA ALA A 311 1.63 5.25 -30.02
C ALA A 311 0.69 6.07 -29.13
N ALA A 312 -0.25 5.41 -28.46
CA ALA A 312 -1.28 6.05 -27.65
C ALA A 312 -1.51 5.32 -26.32
N ASN A 313 -1.53 6.06 -25.22
CA ASN A 313 -1.85 5.57 -23.89
C ASN A 313 -3.30 5.98 -23.53
N LEU A 314 -4.14 4.98 -23.26
CA LEU A 314 -5.57 5.10 -22.96
C LEU A 314 -5.82 4.95 -21.46
N GLY A 315 -6.71 5.75 -20.91
CA GLY A 315 -7.24 5.55 -19.56
C GLY A 315 -8.00 6.77 -19.04
N ARG A 316 -8.42 6.80 -17.78
CA ARG A 316 -9.20 7.93 -17.22
C ARG A 316 -8.36 9.17 -16.87
N GLY A 317 -7.05 9.06 -17.01
CA GLY A 317 -6.07 10.12 -16.74
C GLY A 317 -4.68 9.60 -17.08
N PRO A 318 -4.41 9.32 -18.36
CA PRO A 318 -3.24 8.58 -18.79
C PRO A 318 -1.99 9.44 -18.70
N VAL A 319 -0.87 8.76 -18.47
CA VAL A 319 0.48 9.34 -18.45
C VAL A 319 1.27 8.76 -19.62
N ALA A 320 2.07 9.58 -20.27
CA ALA A 320 2.94 9.19 -21.38
C ALA A 320 4.07 8.27 -20.89
N SER A 321 4.40 7.24 -21.66
CA SER A 321 5.51 6.32 -21.42
C SER A 321 6.75 6.73 -22.23
N ALA A 322 6.54 7.24 -23.44
CA ALA A 322 7.52 7.89 -24.30
C ALA A 322 7.07 9.33 -24.63
N HIS A 323 7.98 10.16 -25.14
CA HIS A 323 7.73 11.60 -25.34
C HIS A 323 6.55 11.89 -26.30
N ASP A 324 6.46 11.11 -27.38
CA ASP A 324 5.52 11.32 -28.48
C ASP A 324 4.19 10.56 -28.31
N ASP A 325 3.99 9.92 -27.14
CA ASP A 325 2.76 9.17 -26.86
C ASP A 325 1.53 10.08 -26.84
N ARG A 326 0.54 9.73 -27.66
CA ARG A 326 -0.79 10.34 -27.59
C ARG A 326 -1.51 9.92 -26.32
N LEU A 327 -2.12 10.89 -25.63
CA LEU A 327 -2.90 10.65 -24.41
C LEU A 327 -4.39 10.68 -24.72
N ILE A 328 -5.08 9.57 -24.42
CA ILE A 328 -6.52 9.41 -24.69
C ILE A 328 -7.26 9.24 -23.36
N VAL A 329 -7.92 10.31 -22.94
CA VAL A 329 -8.80 10.29 -21.77
C VAL A 329 -10.09 9.55 -22.15
N VAL A 330 -10.30 8.37 -21.57
CA VAL A 330 -11.50 7.55 -21.76
C VAL A 330 -12.58 8.01 -20.78
N THR A 331 -13.76 8.31 -21.31
CA THR A 331 -14.93 8.70 -20.51
C THR A 331 -15.44 7.49 -19.74
N ASP A 332 -15.25 7.48 -18.42
CA ASP A 332 -15.71 6.39 -17.56
C ASP A 332 -16.21 6.90 -16.19
N PRO A 333 -17.52 7.21 -16.05
CA PRO A 333 -18.09 7.69 -14.78
C PRO A 333 -17.96 6.67 -13.63
N ASP A 334 -17.92 5.38 -13.94
CA ASP A 334 -17.85 4.30 -12.94
C ASP A 334 -16.42 4.06 -12.40
N ALA A 335 -15.42 4.79 -12.93
CA ALA A 335 -14.00 4.67 -12.59
C ALA A 335 -13.44 3.22 -12.64
N SER A 336 -14.02 2.38 -13.49
CA SER A 336 -13.57 1.03 -13.84
C SER A 336 -12.26 1.03 -14.63
N VAL A 337 -11.93 2.14 -15.30
CA VAL A 337 -10.75 2.33 -16.11
C VAL A 337 -9.58 2.86 -15.26
N SER A 338 -8.43 2.18 -15.33
CA SER A 338 -7.16 2.65 -14.72
C SER A 338 -6.71 4.01 -15.28
N LYS A 339 -5.84 4.72 -14.54
CA LYS A 339 -5.32 6.06 -14.95
C LYS A 339 -4.68 5.99 -16.34
N THR A 340 -3.64 5.16 -16.46
CA THR A 340 -3.21 4.55 -17.72
C THR A 340 -3.62 3.08 -17.64
N HIS A 341 -4.29 2.56 -18.66
CA HIS A 341 -4.94 1.24 -18.68
C HIS A 341 -4.35 0.38 -19.80
N LEU A 342 -4.41 0.89 -21.02
CA LEU A 342 -3.89 0.25 -22.22
C LEU A 342 -2.90 1.18 -22.93
N ARG A 343 -1.96 0.59 -23.63
CA ARG A 343 -1.24 1.21 -24.74
C ARG A 343 -1.70 0.59 -26.05
N ILE A 344 -1.90 1.41 -27.06
CA ILE A 344 -2.08 0.99 -28.45
C ILE A 344 -0.91 1.53 -29.27
N GLU A 345 -0.33 0.70 -30.12
CA GLU A 345 0.71 1.12 -31.07
C GLU A 345 0.36 0.60 -32.47
N HIS A 346 0.27 1.50 -33.44
CA HIS A 346 0.20 1.14 -34.85
C HIS A 346 1.51 1.52 -35.55
N SER A 347 2.15 0.53 -36.15
CA SER A 347 3.39 0.70 -36.91
C SER A 347 3.62 -0.48 -37.85
N ARG A 348 4.07 -0.19 -39.08
CA ARG A 348 4.31 -1.19 -40.15
C ARG A 348 3.05 -1.99 -40.45
N GLY A 349 1.94 -1.27 -40.64
CA GLY A 349 0.61 -1.80 -40.95
C GLY A 349 -0.02 -2.71 -39.89
N ARG A 350 0.51 -2.74 -38.65
CA ARG A 350 0.03 -3.63 -37.58
C ARG A 350 -0.32 -2.85 -36.33
N THR A 351 -1.51 -3.09 -35.81
CA THR A 351 -1.99 -2.55 -34.53
C THR A 351 -1.66 -3.54 -33.40
N TRP A 352 -1.07 -3.04 -32.33
CA TRP A 352 -0.77 -3.80 -31.12
C TRP A 352 -1.46 -3.15 -29.94
N VAL A 353 -1.93 -3.96 -29.00
CA VAL A 353 -2.38 -3.50 -27.68
C VAL A 353 -1.50 -4.11 -26.59
N THR A 354 -1.36 -3.40 -25.47
CA THR A 354 -0.62 -3.85 -24.29
C THR A 354 -1.35 -3.37 -23.05
N ASP A 355 -1.71 -4.29 -22.15
CA ASP A 355 -2.25 -3.91 -20.85
C ASP A 355 -1.11 -3.42 -19.93
N PHE A 356 -1.28 -2.25 -19.33
CA PHE A 356 -0.32 -1.63 -18.41
C PHE A 356 -0.52 -2.03 -16.94
N GLY A 357 -1.07 -3.20 -16.67
CA GLY A 357 -1.35 -3.70 -15.32
C GLY A 357 -2.66 -3.13 -14.78
N SER A 358 -3.72 -3.18 -15.60
CA SER A 358 -5.05 -2.71 -15.29
C SER A 358 -5.63 -3.35 -14.02
N THR A 359 -6.51 -2.62 -13.34
CA THR A 359 -7.09 -3.10 -12.06
C THR A 359 -8.27 -4.06 -12.28
N ASN A 360 -8.99 -3.91 -13.40
CA ASN A 360 -10.21 -4.67 -13.72
C ASN A 360 -10.04 -5.60 -14.93
N GLY A 361 -8.80 -5.79 -15.40
CA GLY A 361 -8.47 -6.60 -16.56
C GLY A 361 -8.89 -5.98 -17.89
N SER A 362 -8.25 -6.46 -18.95
CA SER A 362 -8.57 -6.15 -20.34
C SER A 362 -8.66 -7.46 -21.13
N ASP A 363 -9.48 -7.50 -22.18
CA ASP A 363 -9.51 -8.59 -23.15
C ASP A 363 -9.74 -8.05 -24.56
N VAL A 364 -9.35 -8.86 -25.55
CA VAL A 364 -9.65 -8.66 -26.96
C VAL A 364 -10.69 -9.69 -27.35
N ARG A 365 -11.79 -9.24 -27.94
CA ARG A 365 -12.80 -10.07 -28.57
C ARG A 365 -12.73 -9.87 -30.08
N SER A 366 -12.41 -10.95 -30.79
CA SER A 366 -12.36 -10.97 -32.25
C SER A 366 -13.73 -11.20 -32.87
N ASP A 367 -13.85 -10.94 -34.18
CA ASP A 367 -15.10 -11.03 -34.92
C ASP A 367 -15.70 -12.46 -34.95
N ASP A 368 -14.84 -13.48 -34.90
CA ASP A 368 -15.22 -14.90 -34.72
C ASP A 368 -15.84 -15.22 -33.34
N GLY A 369 -15.84 -14.23 -32.42
CA GLY A 369 -16.37 -14.32 -31.08
C GLY A 369 -15.39 -14.89 -30.04
N GLN A 370 -14.17 -15.30 -30.43
CA GLN A 370 -13.14 -15.69 -29.47
C GLN A 370 -12.74 -14.50 -28.60
N THR A 371 -12.38 -14.79 -27.34
CA THR A 371 -11.99 -13.76 -26.37
C THR A 371 -10.65 -14.14 -25.75
N THR A 372 -9.65 -13.28 -25.96
CA THR A 372 -8.27 -13.44 -25.50
C THR A 372 -8.01 -12.45 -24.37
N GLU A 373 -7.73 -12.95 -23.16
CA GLU A 373 -7.37 -12.10 -22.02
C GLU A 373 -5.99 -11.45 -22.24
N LEU A 374 -5.88 -10.15 -21.96
CA LEU A 374 -4.64 -9.39 -22.13
C LEU A 374 -3.76 -9.52 -20.88
N VAL A 375 -2.63 -10.21 -21.02
CA VAL A 375 -1.63 -10.31 -19.95
C VAL A 375 -0.89 -8.97 -19.81
N ALA A 376 -0.73 -8.50 -18.57
CA ALA A 376 -0.08 -7.23 -18.29
C ALA A 376 1.38 -7.19 -18.77
N GLY A 377 1.70 -6.23 -19.64
CA GLY A 377 3.01 -6.05 -20.27
C GLY A 377 3.21 -6.87 -21.56
N GLU A 378 2.29 -7.74 -21.93
CA GLU A 378 2.36 -8.53 -23.17
C GLU A 378 1.73 -7.76 -24.34
N ARG A 379 2.36 -7.85 -25.52
CA ARG A 379 1.86 -7.24 -26.76
C ARG A 379 0.99 -8.24 -27.49
N VAL A 380 -0.30 -7.95 -27.61
CA VAL A 380 -1.24 -8.73 -28.43
C VAL A 380 -1.53 -7.95 -29.71
N LEU A 381 -1.56 -8.66 -30.84
CA LEU A 381 -1.94 -8.09 -32.14
C LEU A 381 -3.45 -7.83 -32.14
N LEU A 382 -3.88 -6.71 -32.73
CA LEU A 382 -5.29 -6.42 -33.00
C LEU A 382 -5.54 -6.39 -34.51
N ASP A 383 -6.57 -7.09 -34.94
CA ASP A 383 -7.09 -7.06 -36.31
C ASP A 383 -8.23 -6.02 -36.45
N ASP A 384 -8.57 -5.65 -37.69
CA ASP A 384 -9.61 -4.65 -37.92
C ASP A 384 -10.98 -5.13 -37.40
N ALA A 385 -11.79 -4.21 -36.88
CA ALA A 385 -13.06 -4.46 -36.18
C ALA A 385 -12.98 -5.23 -34.84
N ASP A 386 -11.79 -5.64 -34.36
CA ASP A 386 -11.62 -6.20 -33.00
C ASP A 386 -12.23 -5.27 -31.93
N ARG A 387 -12.88 -5.88 -30.93
CA ARG A 387 -13.40 -5.17 -29.76
C ARG A 387 -12.52 -5.42 -28.55
N VAL A 388 -11.92 -4.36 -28.03
CA VAL A 388 -11.12 -4.42 -26.80
C VAL A 388 -11.96 -3.97 -25.61
N ARG A 389 -12.06 -4.81 -24.58
CA ARG A 389 -12.60 -4.44 -23.27
C ARG A 389 -11.48 -3.91 -22.37
N MET A 390 -11.76 -2.84 -21.65
CA MET A 390 -10.91 -2.22 -20.64
C MET A 390 -11.73 -1.91 -19.38
N GLY A 391 -11.68 -2.79 -18.38
CA GLY A 391 -12.59 -2.71 -17.22
C GLY A 391 -14.06 -2.91 -17.64
N ASN A 392 -14.94 -1.94 -17.36
CA ASN A 392 -16.34 -1.99 -17.78
C ASN A 392 -16.62 -1.23 -19.10
N ARG A 393 -15.59 -0.66 -19.74
CA ARG A 393 -15.71 -0.01 -21.05
C ARG A 393 -15.18 -0.92 -22.14
N SER A 394 -15.66 -0.71 -23.34
CA SER A 394 -15.19 -1.34 -24.56
C SER A 394 -15.05 -0.33 -25.68
N PHE A 395 -14.11 -0.58 -26.59
CA PHE A 395 -14.02 0.12 -27.85
C PHE A 395 -13.74 -0.86 -28.99
N THR A 396 -14.20 -0.52 -30.18
CA THR A 396 -13.82 -1.18 -31.42
C THR A 396 -12.81 -0.32 -32.15
N ILE A 397 -11.83 -0.94 -32.79
CA ILE A 397 -10.90 -0.27 -33.69
C ILE A 397 -11.36 -0.38 -35.15
N SER A 398 -11.06 0.65 -35.93
CA SER A 398 -11.26 0.65 -37.39
C SER A 398 -10.13 1.40 -38.07
N LEU A 399 -9.49 0.77 -39.05
CA LEU A 399 -8.42 1.38 -39.83
C LEU A 399 -9.00 2.21 -40.98
N LEU A 400 -8.91 3.53 -40.88
CA LEU A 400 -9.25 4.43 -41.97
C LEU A 400 -8.03 4.64 -42.86
N LEU A 401 -7.95 3.88 -43.95
CA LEU A 401 -6.99 4.15 -45.01
C LEU A 401 -7.25 5.55 -45.58
N GLY A 402 -6.20 6.35 -45.75
CA GLY A 402 -6.31 7.61 -46.46
C GLY A 402 -6.63 7.34 -47.91
N THR A 403 -7.88 7.53 -48.31
CA THR A 403 -8.22 7.59 -49.73
C THR A 403 -7.64 8.87 -50.29
N ASP A 404 -6.73 8.75 -51.26
CA ASP A 404 -6.27 9.87 -52.06
C ASP A 404 -7.46 10.43 -52.85
N SER A 405 -8.12 11.43 -52.26
CA SER A 405 -9.22 12.18 -52.88
C SER A 405 -8.64 13.17 -53.90
N SER A 406 -7.95 12.63 -54.91
CA SER A 406 -7.28 13.35 -55.99
C SER A 406 -7.30 12.58 -57.34
N ALA A 407 -7.87 11.37 -57.38
CA ALA A 407 -8.03 10.56 -58.59
C ALA A 407 -9.46 10.60 -59.18
N GLY A 408 -10.15 11.74 -59.06
CA GLY A 408 -11.57 11.87 -59.38
C GLY A 408 -12.00 13.12 -60.14
N GLU A 409 -11.09 14.00 -60.58
CA GLU A 409 -11.45 15.17 -61.39
C GLU A 409 -10.32 15.61 -62.34
N ARG A 410 -10.14 14.85 -63.44
CA ARG A 410 -9.51 15.27 -64.72
C ARG A 410 -9.46 14.11 -65.73
N ALA A 411 -10.51 13.98 -66.55
CA ALA A 411 -10.50 13.52 -67.95
C ALA A 411 -11.93 13.56 -68.50
#